data_AF-A0A5C8KSD9-F1
#
_entry.id   AF-A0A5C8KSD9-F1
#
_cell.length_a   1.000
_cell.length_b   1.000
_cell.length_c   1.000
_cell.angle_alpha   90.00
_cell.angle_beta   90.00
_cell.angle_gamma   90.00
#
_symmetry.space_group_name_H-M   'P 1'
#
loop_
_entity.id
_entity.type
_entity.pdbx_description
1 polymer ?
#
loop_
_entity_poly.entity_id
_entity_poly.type
_entity_poly.pdbx_seq_one_letter_code
_entity_poly.pdbx_strand_id
1 'polypeptide(L)'
;MAWKARQWLRPRRILTGFALLAGLWLLTAFVGFVVFDRDTAALLVIGVSLVAFAVAVAALVLRSRVGWIDGAWAGVGILLLVALYSVPLRDDLPEDALAIVERIDRDSEDRYDFAEQLFHDLAGRFTGPTREYLLQPQRIFLHKSAAYFWETEGYVPSHLQTQLYRHMLIASGRFDEDEVVRRTGRCFNSPHGYLEIAHPERKVYADLWAAQTFEEYEFGQVVDMPSCDGLTADAGPEGDPL
;
A
#
# COMPACT_ATOMS: atom_id res chain seq x y z
N MET A 1 56.23 -7.60 -1.72
CA MET A 1 54.78 -7.91 -1.81
C MET A 1 54.25 -8.30 -0.44
N ALA A 2 53.70 -7.39 0.37
CA ALA A 2 52.88 -7.71 1.56
C ALA A 2 52.18 -6.48 2.19
N TRP A 3 51.78 -5.47 1.41
CA TRP A 3 51.14 -4.24 1.93
C TRP A 3 49.65 -4.13 1.56
N LYS A 4 48.96 -5.25 1.32
CA LYS A 4 47.55 -5.25 0.89
C LYS A 4 46.57 -5.93 1.86
N ALA A 5 47.00 -6.36 3.04
CA ALA A 5 46.14 -7.15 3.94
C ALA A 5 45.60 -6.40 5.18
N ARG A 6 45.81 -5.07 5.33
CA ARG A 6 45.33 -4.29 6.50
C ARG A 6 44.28 -3.21 6.19
N GLN A 7 43.45 -3.44 5.18
CA GLN A 7 42.24 -2.62 4.95
C GLN A 7 40.95 -3.32 5.40
N TRP A 8 41.05 -4.49 6.01
CA TRP A 8 39.91 -5.20 6.55
C TRP A 8 39.36 -4.43 7.76
N LEU A 9 38.22 -3.78 7.52
CA LEU A 9 37.19 -3.46 8.50
C LEU A 9 37.59 -2.42 9.56
N ARG A 10 37.75 -1.15 9.13
CA ARG A 10 37.62 -0.04 10.09
C ARG A 10 36.18 -0.08 10.64
N PRO A 11 35.96 -0.26 11.95
CA PRO A 11 34.62 -0.42 12.53
C PRO A 11 33.68 0.74 12.19
N ARG A 12 34.22 1.95 11.98
CA ARG A 12 33.48 3.12 11.49
C ARG A 12 32.83 2.91 10.12
N ARG A 13 33.46 2.19 9.18
CA ARG A 13 32.91 1.94 7.84
C ARG A 13 31.76 0.92 7.89
N ILE A 14 31.94 -0.14 8.67
CA ILE A 14 30.89 -1.14 8.92
C ILE A 14 29.67 -0.48 9.59
N LEU A 15 29.89 0.31 10.64
CA LEU A 15 28.82 1.06 11.32
C LEU A 15 28.10 2.05 10.39
N THR A 16 28.83 2.68 9.46
CA THR A 16 28.22 3.57 8.45
C THR A 16 27.37 2.77 7.46
N GLY A 17 27.81 1.58 7.04
CA GLY A 17 27.02 0.67 6.21
C GLY A 17 25.74 0.19 6.91
N PHE A 18 25.83 -0.22 8.19
CA PHE A 18 24.65 -0.55 8.99
C PHE A 18 23.72 0.63 9.21
N ALA A 19 24.25 1.84 9.45
CA ALA A 19 23.44 3.05 9.59
C ALA A 19 22.74 3.42 8.28
N LEU A 20 23.37 3.20 7.12
CA LEU A 20 22.75 3.38 5.81
C LEU A 20 21.68 2.34 5.53
N LEU A 21 21.91 1.07 5.90
CA LEU A 21 20.89 0.03 5.83
C LEU A 21 19.71 0.31 6.77
N ALA A 22 19.97 0.80 7.98
CA ALA A 22 18.93 1.21 8.92
C ALA A 22 18.17 2.45 8.45
N GLY A 23 18.87 3.43 7.87
CA GLY A 23 18.26 4.61 7.25
C GLY A 23 17.44 4.27 6.02
N LEU A 24 17.93 3.36 5.17
CA LEU A 24 17.21 2.80 4.04
C LEU A 24 15.98 2.03 4.53
N TRP A 25 16.12 1.19 5.55
CA TRP A 25 15.01 0.47 6.15
C TRP A 25 13.97 1.42 6.75
N LEU A 26 14.37 2.49 7.43
CA LEU A 26 13.46 3.53 7.93
C LEU A 26 12.75 4.24 6.78
N LEU A 27 13.45 4.59 5.71
CA LEU A 27 12.84 5.14 4.49
C LEU A 27 11.89 4.15 3.84
N THR A 28 12.22 2.87 3.81
CA THR A 28 11.41 1.82 3.18
C THR A 28 10.19 1.50 4.02
N ALA A 29 10.34 1.48 5.35
CA ALA A 29 9.25 1.45 6.28
C ALA A 29 8.35 2.64 5.98
N PHE A 30 8.90 3.88 5.97
CA PHE A 30 8.19 5.14 5.70
C PHE A 30 7.52 5.20 4.31
N VAL A 31 8.11 4.57 3.29
CA VAL A 31 7.58 4.45 1.93
C VAL A 31 6.53 3.34 1.83
N GLY A 32 6.65 2.26 2.61
CA GLY A 32 5.69 1.17 2.72
C GLY A 32 4.31 1.59 3.24
N PHE A 33 4.23 2.78 3.84
CA PHE A 33 2.97 3.41 4.23
C PHE A 33 2.22 4.05 3.05
N VAL A 34 2.80 4.15 1.85
CA VAL A 34 2.26 4.96 0.76
C VAL A 34 1.63 4.14 -0.35
N VAL A 35 0.31 4.03 -0.33
CA VAL A 35 -0.44 3.49 -1.47
C VAL A 35 -0.10 4.30 -2.73
N PHE A 36 0.40 3.63 -3.77
CA PHE A 36 0.79 4.29 -5.01
C PHE A 36 -0.44 4.55 -5.88
N ASP A 37 -0.95 5.77 -5.80
CA ASP A 37 -1.74 6.37 -6.88
C ASP A 37 -0.83 7.33 -7.67
N ARG A 38 -0.84 7.24 -9.01
CA ARG A 38 -0.03 8.09 -9.90
C ARG A 38 -0.43 9.57 -9.81
N ASP A 39 -1.62 9.86 -9.31
CA ASP A 39 -2.23 11.19 -9.32
C ASP A 39 -2.11 11.97 -8.00
N THR A 40 -1.43 11.45 -6.97
CA THR A 40 -1.37 12.10 -5.64
C THR A 40 0.01 12.65 -5.24
N ALA A 41 0.01 13.66 -4.36
CA ALA A 41 1.22 14.30 -3.80
C ALA A 41 2.15 13.33 -3.03
N ALA A 42 1.69 12.11 -2.76
CA ALA A 42 2.48 11.08 -2.08
C ALA A 42 3.67 10.59 -2.93
N LEU A 43 3.51 10.56 -4.26
CA LEU A 43 4.61 10.31 -5.22
C LEU A 43 5.69 11.39 -5.12
N LEU A 44 5.29 12.64 -4.87
CA LEU A 44 6.22 13.75 -4.68
C LEU A 44 6.98 13.62 -3.37
N VAL A 45 6.31 13.24 -2.27
CA VAL A 45 6.97 13.02 -0.96
C VAL A 45 7.97 11.87 -1.03
N ILE A 46 7.62 10.75 -1.68
CA ILE A 46 8.54 9.63 -1.89
C ILE A 46 9.68 10.05 -2.81
N GLY A 47 9.38 10.68 -3.94
CA GLY A 47 10.37 11.15 -4.89
C GLY A 47 11.39 12.07 -4.21
N VAL A 48 10.92 13.04 -3.43
CA VAL A 48 11.77 13.93 -2.62
C VAL A 48 12.58 13.15 -1.58
N SER A 49 11.98 12.17 -0.90
CA SER A 49 12.66 11.36 0.13
C SER A 49 13.75 10.46 -0.47
N LEU A 50 13.48 9.84 -1.62
CA LEU A 50 14.45 9.05 -2.39
C LEU A 50 15.57 9.94 -2.93
N VAL A 51 15.26 11.12 -3.44
CA VAL A 51 16.26 12.10 -3.88
C VAL A 51 17.11 12.58 -2.71
N ALA A 52 16.50 12.92 -1.57
CA ALA A 52 17.23 13.32 -0.37
C ALA A 52 18.17 12.22 0.13
N PHE A 53 17.71 10.97 0.12
CA PHE A 53 18.55 9.82 0.46
C PHE A 53 19.69 9.62 -0.55
N ALA A 54 19.41 9.70 -1.86
CA ALA A 54 20.42 9.62 -2.90
C ALA A 54 21.49 10.73 -2.77
N VAL A 55 21.08 11.96 -2.45
CA VAL A 55 21.98 13.10 -2.17
C VAL A 55 22.83 12.83 -0.92
N ALA A 56 22.25 12.27 0.14
CA ALA A 56 22.98 11.90 1.35
C ALA A 56 24.03 10.80 1.07
N VAL A 57 23.67 9.76 0.31
CA VAL A 57 24.60 8.71 -0.13
C VAL A 57 25.71 9.30 -0.99
N ALA A 58 25.38 10.15 -1.97
CA ALA A 58 26.36 10.81 -2.82
C ALA A 58 27.33 11.69 -1.99
N ALA A 59 26.83 12.45 -1.03
CA ALA A 59 27.66 13.27 -0.14
C ALA A 59 28.61 12.41 0.72
N LEU A 60 28.18 11.23 1.16
CA LEU A 60 29.01 10.28 1.91
C LEU A 60 30.10 9.62 1.05
N VAL A 61 29.78 9.31 -0.20
CA VAL A 61 30.74 8.79 -1.20
C VAL A 61 31.78 9.86 -1.55
N LEU A 62 31.35 11.08 -1.86
CA LEU A 62 32.24 12.21 -2.18
C LEU A 62 33.17 12.57 -1.02
N ARG A 63 32.69 12.46 0.23
CA ARG A 63 33.53 12.65 1.43
C ARG A 63 34.38 11.44 1.80
N SER A 64 34.45 10.42 0.93
CA SER A 64 35.23 9.17 1.13
C SER A 64 34.89 8.43 2.44
N ARG A 65 33.67 8.64 2.96
CA ARG A 65 33.16 7.96 4.16
C ARG A 65 32.61 6.56 3.83
N VAL A 66 32.20 6.37 2.59
CA VAL A 66 31.66 5.13 2.01
C VAL A 66 32.42 4.84 0.71
N GLY A 67 32.71 3.56 0.42
CA GLY A 67 33.34 3.19 -0.86
C GLY A 67 32.35 3.33 -2.02
N TRP A 68 32.83 3.60 -3.23
CA TRP A 68 31.98 3.65 -4.44
C TRP A 68 31.17 2.36 -4.65
N ILE A 69 31.76 1.21 -4.33
CA ILE A 69 31.09 -0.11 -4.40
C ILE A 69 29.91 -0.17 -3.42
N ASP A 70 30.12 0.25 -2.17
CA ASP A 70 29.09 0.23 -1.14
C ASP A 70 27.94 1.20 -1.47
N GLY A 71 28.27 2.39 -2.01
CA GLY A 71 27.29 3.36 -2.48
C GLY A 71 26.46 2.85 -3.67
N ALA A 72 27.10 2.15 -4.61
CA ALA A 72 26.40 1.52 -5.74
C ALA A 72 25.43 0.42 -5.27
N TRP A 73 25.85 -0.43 -4.34
CA TRP A 73 24.98 -1.46 -3.77
C TRP A 73 23.79 -0.87 -2.99
N ALA A 74 23.99 0.24 -2.26
CA ALA A 74 22.89 0.96 -1.63
C ALA A 74 21.89 1.49 -2.67
N GLY A 75 22.39 2.04 -3.78
CA GLY A 75 21.56 2.47 -4.90
C GLY A 75 20.73 1.34 -5.51
N VAL A 76 21.37 0.19 -5.77
CA VAL A 76 20.68 -1.02 -6.26
C VAL A 76 19.61 -1.49 -5.27
N GLY A 77 19.91 -1.46 -3.96
CA GLY A 77 18.94 -1.81 -2.91
C GLY A 77 17.70 -0.92 -2.94
N ILE A 78 17.86 0.41 -3.08
CA ILE A 78 16.73 1.34 -3.23
C ILE A 78 15.90 0.97 -4.46
N LEU A 79 16.55 0.79 -5.62
CA LEU A 79 15.84 0.50 -6.87
C LEU A 79 15.06 -0.80 -6.78
N LEU A 80 15.64 -1.83 -6.14
CA LEU A 80 14.95 -3.10 -5.89
C LEU A 80 13.73 -2.92 -4.99
N LEU A 81 13.85 -2.14 -3.92
CA LEU A 81 12.74 -1.87 -2.99
C LEU A 81 11.61 -1.08 -3.66
N VAL A 82 11.96 -0.05 -4.45
CA VAL A 82 10.98 0.69 -5.26
C VAL A 82 10.29 -0.25 -6.24
N ALA A 83 11.05 -1.07 -6.97
CA ALA A 83 10.50 -2.04 -7.90
C ALA A 83 9.53 -3.00 -7.21
N LEU A 84 9.96 -3.64 -6.12
CA LEU A 84 9.12 -4.55 -5.32
C LEU A 84 7.85 -3.88 -4.78
N TYR A 85 7.95 -2.62 -4.36
CA TYR A 85 6.80 -1.88 -3.85
C TYR A 85 5.82 -1.49 -4.97
N SER A 86 6.32 -1.20 -6.18
CA SER A 86 5.50 -0.87 -7.35
C SER A 86 4.87 -2.08 -8.05
N VAL A 87 5.28 -3.32 -7.73
CA VAL A 87 4.61 -4.52 -8.26
C VAL A 87 3.21 -4.63 -7.63
N PRO A 88 2.13 -4.59 -8.46
CA PRO A 88 0.78 -4.80 -7.96
C PRO A 88 0.63 -6.23 -7.40
N LEU A 89 -0.39 -6.43 -6.58
CA LEU A 89 -0.76 -7.76 -6.15
C LEU A 89 -1.06 -8.61 -7.39
N ARG A 90 -0.59 -9.87 -7.43
CA ARG A 90 -0.97 -10.79 -8.50
C ARG A 90 -2.45 -11.12 -8.38
N ASP A 91 -3.11 -11.25 -9.51
CA ASP A 91 -4.48 -11.71 -9.59
C ASP A 91 -4.53 -13.24 -9.63
N ASP A 92 -4.33 -13.84 -8.45
CA ASP A 92 -4.43 -15.27 -8.19
C ASP A 92 -5.41 -15.51 -7.04
N LEU A 93 -6.65 -15.03 -7.20
CA LEU A 93 -7.71 -15.26 -6.23
C LEU A 93 -7.96 -16.77 -6.04
N PRO A 94 -8.05 -17.26 -4.79
CA PRO A 94 -8.33 -18.66 -4.51
C PRO A 94 -9.80 -19.01 -4.76
N GLU A 95 -10.11 -20.30 -4.88
CA GLU A 95 -11.45 -20.81 -5.22
C GLU A 95 -12.54 -20.35 -4.24
N ASP A 96 -12.23 -20.21 -2.96
CA ASP A 96 -13.19 -19.76 -1.95
C ASP A 96 -13.49 -18.26 -2.06
N ALA A 97 -12.51 -17.44 -2.47
CA ALA A 97 -12.75 -16.05 -2.83
C ALA A 97 -13.65 -15.94 -4.07
N LEU A 98 -13.37 -16.75 -5.10
CA LEU A 98 -14.21 -16.80 -6.31
C LEU A 98 -15.63 -17.31 -6.01
N ALA A 99 -15.78 -18.26 -5.09
CA ALA A 99 -17.10 -18.74 -4.68
C ALA A 99 -17.93 -17.65 -3.96
N ILE A 100 -17.29 -16.72 -3.24
CA ILE A 100 -17.97 -15.54 -2.68
C ILE A 100 -18.43 -14.62 -3.81
N VAL A 101 -17.56 -14.36 -4.80
CA VAL A 101 -17.91 -13.56 -5.99
C VAL A 101 -19.12 -14.17 -6.69
N GLU A 102 -19.11 -15.47 -7.00
CA GLU A 102 -20.22 -16.17 -7.66
C GLU A 102 -21.50 -16.24 -6.81
N ARG A 103 -21.38 -16.28 -5.48
CA ARG A 103 -22.55 -16.24 -4.60
C ARG A 103 -23.22 -14.87 -4.68
N ILE A 104 -22.46 -13.80 -4.45
CA ILE A 104 -23.00 -12.44 -4.42
C ILE A 104 -23.49 -12.04 -5.81
N ASP A 105 -22.76 -12.39 -6.87
CA ASP A 105 -23.15 -12.11 -8.26
C ASP A 105 -24.55 -12.63 -8.62
N ARG A 106 -24.94 -13.80 -8.10
CA ARG A 106 -26.26 -14.40 -8.35
C ARG A 106 -27.39 -13.66 -7.63
N ASP A 107 -27.09 -13.08 -6.49
CA ASP A 107 -28.06 -12.43 -5.61
C ASP A 107 -28.16 -10.91 -5.87
N SER A 108 -27.22 -10.34 -6.63
CA SER A 108 -27.17 -8.90 -6.90
C SER A 108 -27.94 -8.46 -8.15
N GLU A 109 -28.75 -7.43 -7.98
CA GLU A 109 -29.60 -6.85 -9.02
C GLU A 109 -28.78 -6.19 -10.13
N ASP A 110 -27.75 -5.43 -9.74
CA ASP A 110 -26.86 -4.73 -10.65
C ASP A 110 -25.39 -4.74 -10.17
N ARG A 111 -24.50 -4.05 -10.88
CA ARG A 111 -23.07 -4.03 -10.57
C ARG A 111 -22.73 -3.25 -9.29
N TYR A 112 -23.50 -2.21 -8.95
CA TYR A 112 -23.26 -1.40 -7.76
C TYR A 112 -23.79 -2.08 -6.51
N ASP A 113 -24.95 -2.72 -6.62
CA ASP A 113 -25.47 -3.63 -5.59
C ASP A 113 -24.48 -4.79 -5.35
N PHE A 114 -23.92 -5.38 -6.42
CA PHE A 114 -22.84 -6.36 -6.27
C PHE A 114 -21.62 -5.80 -5.54
N ALA A 115 -21.16 -4.59 -5.90
CA ALA A 115 -20.02 -3.98 -5.26
C ALA A 115 -20.27 -3.73 -3.76
N GLU A 116 -21.46 -3.22 -3.41
CA GLU A 116 -21.88 -2.95 -2.04
C GLU A 116 -22.02 -4.23 -1.22
N GLN A 117 -22.70 -5.26 -1.73
CA GLN A 117 -22.81 -6.55 -1.05
C GLN A 117 -21.44 -7.21 -0.83
N LEU A 118 -20.57 -7.20 -1.85
CA LEU A 118 -19.20 -7.70 -1.72
C LEU A 118 -18.40 -6.88 -0.70
N PHE A 119 -18.59 -5.56 -0.69
CA PHE A 119 -17.96 -4.70 0.30
C PHE A 119 -18.33 -5.11 1.72
N HIS A 120 -19.62 -5.32 1.99
CA HIS A 120 -20.11 -5.74 3.30
C HIS A 120 -19.69 -7.16 3.68
N ASP A 121 -19.61 -8.11 2.74
CA ASP A 121 -19.14 -9.48 3.01
C ASP A 121 -17.65 -9.51 3.39
N LEU A 122 -16.86 -8.58 2.84
CA LEU A 122 -15.43 -8.45 3.12
C LEU A 122 -15.12 -7.52 4.29
N ALA A 123 -16.06 -6.63 4.66
CA ALA A 123 -15.88 -5.71 5.77
C ALA A 123 -15.63 -6.49 7.07
N GLY A 124 -14.49 -6.23 7.71
CA GLY A 124 -14.09 -6.96 8.92
C GLY A 124 -13.47 -8.33 8.68
N ARG A 125 -13.22 -8.76 7.42
CA ARG A 125 -12.45 -9.98 7.15
C ARG A 125 -10.99 -9.85 7.58
N PHE A 126 -10.38 -8.70 7.30
CA PHE A 126 -8.94 -8.47 7.48
C PHE A 126 -8.61 -7.81 8.81
N THR A 127 -9.18 -8.34 9.89
CA THR A 127 -8.99 -7.81 11.24
C THR A 127 -7.64 -8.18 11.82
N GLY A 128 -6.97 -7.21 12.42
CA GLY A 128 -5.75 -7.46 13.20
C GLY A 128 -5.24 -6.17 13.85
N PRO A 129 -4.26 -6.27 14.77
CA PRO A 129 -3.72 -5.10 15.42
C PRO A 129 -3.16 -4.13 14.38
N THR A 130 -3.63 -2.88 14.43
CA THR A 130 -3.15 -1.83 13.54
C THR A 130 -1.63 -1.79 13.62
N ARG A 131 -0.96 -1.72 12.47
CA ARG A 131 0.51 -1.67 12.40
C ARG A 131 1.25 -2.99 12.61
N GLU A 132 0.59 -4.14 12.52
CA GLU A 132 1.26 -5.44 12.47
C GLU A 132 2.30 -5.53 11.33
N TYR A 133 2.08 -4.78 10.25
CA TYR A 133 3.04 -4.61 9.16
C TYR A 133 4.42 -4.08 9.59
N LEU A 134 4.52 -3.36 10.72
CA LEU A 134 5.80 -2.92 11.26
C LEU A 134 6.60 -4.06 11.89
N LEU A 135 5.91 -5.08 12.37
CA LEU A 135 6.51 -6.26 12.98
C LEU A 135 6.94 -7.27 11.91
N GLN A 136 6.22 -7.31 10.79
CA GLN A 136 6.44 -8.28 9.72
C GLN A 136 6.46 -7.64 8.32
N PRO A 137 7.32 -6.64 8.06
CA PRO A 137 7.34 -5.91 6.78
C PRO A 137 7.57 -6.84 5.59
N GLN A 138 8.37 -7.89 5.76
CA GLN A 138 8.62 -8.90 4.74
C GLN A 138 7.33 -9.54 4.21
N ARG A 139 6.29 -9.69 5.06
CA ARG A 139 5.03 -10.30 4.62
C ARG A 139 4.30 -9.45 3.59
N ILE A 140 4.48 -8.14 3.65
CA ILE A 140 3.76 -7.17 2.81
C ILE A 140 4.57 -6.81 1.58
N PHE A 141 5.89 -6.71 1.72
CA PHE A 141 6.75 -6.35 0.59
C PHE A 141 7.09 -7.53 -0.32
N LEU A 142 7.26 -8.74 0.22
CA LEU A 142 7.74 -9.89 -0.55
C LEU A 142 6.62 -10.79 -1.07
N HIS A 143 5.49 -10.87 -0.36
CA HIS A 143 4.34 -11.61 -0.88
C HIS A 143 3.50 -10.70 -1.77
N LYS A 144 3.33 -11.15 -3.02
CA LYS A 144 2.57 -10.45 -4.07
C LYS A 144 1.52 -11.38 -4.66
N SER A 145 0.82 -12.11 -3.81
CA SER A 145 -0.23 -13.07 -4.18
C SER A 145 -1.52 -12.74 -3.46
N ALA A 146 -2.61 -12.62 -4.20
CA ALA A 146 -3.94 -12.44 -3.64
C ALA A 146 -4.32 -13.64 -2.76
N ALA A 147 -4.07 -14.88 -3.22
CA ALA A 147 -4.26 -16.09 -2.42
C ALA A 147 -3.53 -16.02 -1.06
N TYR A 148 -2.27 -15.57 -1.04
CA TYR A 148 -1.52 -15.45 0.21
C TYR A 148 -2.20 -14.53 1.24
N PHE A 149 -2.66 -13.35 0.82
CA PHE A 149 -3.32 -12.42 1.74
C PHE A 149 -4.77 -12.81 2.04
N TRP A 150 -5.42 -13.54 1.14
CA TRP A 150 -6.74 -14.09 1.36
C TRP A 150 -6.75 -15.18 2.45
N GLU A 151 -5.74 -16.06 2.42
CA GLU A 151 -5.52 -17.15 3.39
C GLU A 151 -4.87 -16.66 4.69
N THR A 152 -4.29 -15.46 4.68
CA THR A 152 -3.68 -14.89 5.88
C THR A 152 -4.77 -14.49 6.88
N GLU A 153 -4.83 -15.20 8.00
CA GLU A 153 -5.51 -14.71 9.20
C GLU A 153 -4.75 -13.49 9.75
N GLY A 154 -5.45 -12.38 9.98
CA GLY A 154 -4.90 -11.20 10.64
C GLY A 154 -4.90 -9.92 9.81
N TYR A 155 -4.00 -9.00 10.17
CA TYR A 155 -3.95 -7.66 9.59
C TYR A 155 -3.48 -7.67 8.14
N VAL A 156 -4.29 -7.09 7.25
CA VAL A 156 -3.89 -6.74 5.87
C VAL A 156 -3.89 -5.21 5.75
N PRO A 157 -2.81 -4.56 5.27
CA PRO A 157 -2.79 -3.12 5.02
C PRO A 157 -3.86 -2.66 4.03
N SER A 158 -4.36 -1.42 4.17
CA SER A 158 -5.41 -0.86 3.30
C SER A 158 -5.10 -1.01 1.81
N HIS A 159 -3.89 -0.68 1.34
CA HIS A 159 -3.54 -0.87 -0.08
C HIS A 159 -3.67 -2.30 -0.61
N LEU A 160 -3.52 -3.32 0.24
CA LEU A 160 -3.68 -4.72 -0.15
C LEU A 160 -5.14 -5.13 -0.06
N GLN A 161 -5.88 -4.67 0.96
CA GLN A 161 -7.34 -4.85 1.04
C GLN A 161 -8.03 -4.26 -0.19
N THR A 162 -7.66 -3.02 -0.57
CA THR A 162 -8.11 -2.32 -1.78
C THR A 162 -7.82 -3.11 -3.06
N GLN A 163 -6.63 -3.73 -3.16
CA GLN A 163 -6.28 -4.53 -4.34
C GLN A 163 -7.05 -5.85 -4.40
N LEU A 164 -7.22 -6.54 -3.26
CA LEU A 164 -8.02 -7.76 -3.17
C LEU A 164 -9.47 -7.49 -3.59
N TYR A 165 -10.07 -6.45 -3.03
CA TYR A 165 -11.43 -6.05 -3.37
C TYR A 165 -11.56 -5.68 -4.85
N ARG A 166 -10.61 -4.92 -5.41
CA ARG A 166 -10.57 -4.62 -6.85
C ARG A 166 -10.48 -5.88 -7.70
N HIS A 167 -9.63 -6.85 -7.33
CA HIS A 167 -9.53 -8.11 -8.08
C HIS A 167 -10.84 -8.87 -8.07
N MET A 168 -11.53 -8.94 -6.92
CA MET A 168 -12.82 -9.61 -6.82
C MET A 168 -13.92 -8.89 -7.61
N LEU A 169 -13.92 -7.55 -7.62
CA LEU A 169 -14.81 -6.76 -8.47
C LEU A 169 -14.60 -7.07 -9.97
N ILE A 170 -13.34 -7.11 -10.42
CA ILE A 170 -13.01 -7.41 -11.82
C ILE A 170 -13.32 -8.88 -12.16
N ALA A 171 -13.03 -9.81 -11.24
CA ALA A 171 -13.27 -11.23 -11.41
C ALA A 171 -14.77 -11.57 -11.59
N SER A 172 -15.67 -10.71 -11.11
CA SER A 172 -17.12 -10.85 -11.37
C SER A 172 -17.49 -10.68 -12.86
N GLY A 173 -16.63 -10.03 -13.65
CA GLY A 173 -16.92 -9.64 -15.03
C GLY A 173 -17.90 -8.46 -15.16
N ARG A 174 -18.35 -7.84 -14.05
CA ARG A 174 -19.23 -6.67 -14.05
C ARG A 174 -18.50 -5.33 -14.19
N PHE A 175 -17.18 -5.34 -14.00
CA PHE A 175 -16.33 -4.16 -13.97
C PHE A 175 -15.08 -4.36 -14.82
N ASP A 176 -14.78 -3.36 -15.65
CA ASP A 176 -13.50 -3.26 -16.33
C ASP A 176 -12.42 -2.66 -15.41
N GLU A 177 -11.16 -2.87 -15.77
CA GLU A 177 -10.01 -2.44 -14.98
C GLU A 177 -9.95 -0.92 -14.72
N ASP A 178 -10.42 -0.12 -15.68
CA ASP A 178 -10.42 1.35 -15.62
C ASP A 178 -11.65 1.93 -14.92
N GLU A 179 -12.67 1.11 -14.68
CA GLU A 179 -13.87 1.49 -13.92
C GLU A 179 -13.65 1.40 -12.40
N VAL A 180 -12.64 0.65 -11.97
CA VAL A 180 -12.32 0.46 -10.55
C VAL A 180 -10.92 1.00 -10.28
N VAL A 181 -10.86 2.29 -9.97
CA VAL A 181 -9.62 3.05 -9.86
C VAL A 181 -9.15 3.06 -8.40
N ARG A 182 -7.88 2.72 -8.20
CA ARG A 182 -7.24 2.85 -6.88
C ARG A 182 -6.97 4.32 -6.61
N ARG A 183 -7.42 4.79 -5.46
CA ARG A 183 -7.17 6.13 -4.96
C ARG A 183 -6.39 6.09 -3.67
N THR A 184 -5.74 7.22 -3.40
CA THR A 184 -4.96 7.40 -2.17
C THR A 184 -5.39 8.68 -1.46
N GLY A 185 -5.72 8.55 -0.18
CA GLY A 185 -5.96 9.65 0.75
C GLY A 185 -4.93 9.64 1.87
N ARG A 186 -5.28 10.27 2.99
CA ARG A 186 -4.44 10.35 4.18
C ARG A 186 -5.29 9.96 5.39
N CYS A 187 -4.84 9.08 6.30
CA CYS A 187 -5.43 8.96 7.64
C CYS A 187 -4.34 9.28 8.67
N PHE A 188 -4.55 10.34 9.46
CA PHE A 188 -3.59 10.85 10.44
C PHE A 188 -2.22 11.15 9.81
N ASN A 189 -1.24 10.27 10.01
CA ASN A 189 0.13 10.40 9.52
C ASN A 189 0.52 9.35 8.47
N SER A 190 -0.42 8.52 8.00
CA SER A 190 -0.19 7.50 6.98
C SER A 190 -1.03 7.79 5.74
N PRO A 191 -0.46 7.66 4.54
CA PRO A 191 -1.27 7.51 3.34
C PRO A 191 -2.18 6.29 3.46
N HIS A 192 -3.30 6.36 2.76
CA HIS A 192 -4.39 5.40 2.90
C HIS A 192 -4.98 5.05 1.54
N GLY A 193 -5.24 3.78 1.28
CA GLY A 193 -5.76 3.31 0.00
C GLY A 193 -7.25 3.03 0.06
N TYR A 194 -7.98 3.44 -0.96
CA TYR A 194 -9.39 3.13 -1.17
C TYR A 194 -9.67 2.99 -2.67
N LEU A 195 -10.87 2.52 -3.04
CA LEU A 195 -11.31 2.48 -4.44
C LEU A 195 -12.28 3.61 -4.73
N GLU A 196 -12.15 4.16 -5.94
CA GLU A 196 -13.19 4.91 -6.63
C GLU A 196 -13.75 4.00 -7.72
N ILE A 197 -15.06 3.76 -7.68
CA ILE A 197 -15.82 2.95 -8.62
C ILE A 197 -16.58 3.93 -9.53
N ALA A 198 -16.36 3.83 -10.83
CA ALA A 198 -17.03 4.64 -11.83
C ALA A 198 -18.54 4.40 -11.78
N HIS A 199 -19.30 5.48 -11.60
CA HIS A 199 -20.76 5.48 -11.61
C HIS A 199 -21.26 6.67 -12.44
N PRO A 200 -22.35 6.51 -13.23
CA PRO A 200 -22.79 7.54 -14.18
C PRO A 200 -23.23 8.85 -13.52
N GLU A 201 -23.85 8.76 -12.34
CA GLU A 201 -24.53 9.91 -11.70
C GLU A 201 -23.82 10.46 -10.46
N ARG A 202 -22.93 9.67 -9.86
CA ARG A 202 -22.25 10.00 -8.59
C ARG A 202 -20.88 9.38 -8.58
N LYS A 203 -20.08 9.70 -7.56
CA LYS A 203 -18.84 8.99 -7.28
C LYS A 203 -19.12 7.95 -6.21
N VAL A 204 -18.65 6.72 -6.43
CA VAL A 204 -18.81 5.63 -5.46
C VAL A 204 -17.44 5.28 -4.91
N TYR A 205 -17.33 5.23 -3.59
CA TYR A 205 -16.07 4.96 -2.91
C TYR A 205 -16.19 3.74 -2.01
N ALA A 206 -15.09 3.01 -1.88
CA ALA A 206 -15.04 1.82 -1.05
C ALA A 206 -13.71 1.72 -0.29
N ASP A 207 -13.82 1.73 1.03
CA ASP A 207 -12.71 1.67 1.97
C ASP A 207 -12.95 0.60 3.05
N LEU A 208 -12.48 -0.62 2.79
CA LEU A 208 -12.64 -1.76 3.71
C LEU A 208 -11.98 -1.51 5.07
N TRP A 209 -10.93 -0.69 5.11
CA TRP A 209 -10.26 -0.35 6.36
C TRP A 209 -11.04 0.70 7.14
N ALA A 210 -11.73 1.63 6.48
CA ALA A 210 -12.62 2.56 7.17
C ALA A 210 -13.81 1.80 7.78
N ALA A 211 -14.44 0.90 7.02
CA ALA A 211 -15.57 0.08 7.51
C ALA A 211 -15.22 -0.79 8.74
N GLN A 212 -13.98 -1.28 8.85
CA GLN A 212 -13.59 -2.05 10.03
C GLN A 212 -13.28 -1.15 11.26
N THR A 213 -13.05 0.15 11.05
CA THR A 213 -12.49 1.06 12.06
C THR A 213 -13.51 2.07 12.58
N PHE A 214 -14.45 2.50 11.75
CA PHE A 214 -15.45 3.52 12.07
C PHE A 214 -16.85 2.93 11.97
N GLU A 215 -17.60 2.96 13.07
CA GLU A 215 -18.95 2.37 13.15
C GLU A 215 -19.96 3.02 12.19
N GLU A 216 -19.74 4.28 11.80
CA GLU A 216 -20.66 5.06 10.94
C GLU A 216 -20.24 5.08 9.46
N TYR A 217 -19.17 4.35 9.07
CA TYR A 217 -18.71 4.34 7.68
C TYR A 217 -19.62 3.47 6.81
N GLU A 218 -20.12 4.04 5.72
CA GLU A 218 -21.00 3.37 4.76
C GLU A 218 -20.36 3.31 3.36
N PHE A 219 -20.74 2.29 2.59
CA PHE A 219 -20.34 2.18 1.19
C PHE A 219 -20.79 3.42 0.39
N GLY A 220 -19.96 3.88 -0.54
CA GLY A 220 -20.23 5.09 -1.33
C GLY A 220 -19.71 6.38 -0.70
N GLN A 221 -19.33 6.40 0.58
CA GLN A 221 -18.81 7.59 1.25
C GLN A 221 -17.32 7.85 0.93
N VAL A 222 -17.00 9.12 0.65
CA VAL A 222 -15.62 9.64 0.75
C VAL A 222 -15.39 10.09 2.16
N VAL A 223 -14.34 9.59 2.80
CA VAL A 223 -13.79 10.28 3.97
C VAL A 223 -12.62 11.12 3.49
N ASP A 224 -12.80 12.45 3.38
CA ASP A 224 -11.65 13.33 3.25
C ASP A 224 -11.08 13.47 4.64
N MET A 225 -9.94 12.81 4.87
CA MET A 225 -9.41 12.56 6.21
C MET A 225 -8.21 13.49 6.51
N PRO A 226 -8.42 14.72 7.02
CA PRO A 226 -7.32 15.50 7.59
C PRO A 226 -6.85 14.94 8.95
N SER A 227 -7.65 14.12 9.64
CA SER A 227 -7.27 13.46 10.91
C SER A 227 -8.24 12.33 11.26
N CYS A 228 -7.77 11.19 11.79
CA CYS A 228 -8.62 10.07 12.22
C CYS A 228 -9.41 10.36 13.54
N ASP A 229 -9.73 11.64 13.83
CA ASP A 229 -10.52 12.09 15.00
C ASP A 229 -11.91 12.63 14.59
N GLY A 230 -12.37 12.34 13.38
CA GLY A 230 -13.72 12.66 12.93
C GLY A 230 -13.90 12.34 11.46
N LEU A 231 -15.04 11.74 11.10
CA LEU A 231 -15.48 11.61 9.71
C LEU A 231 -15.86 13.01 9.23
N THR A 232 -14.98 13.69 8.50
CA THR A 232 -15.43 14.75 7.58
C THR A 232 -15.61 14.07 6.24
N ALA A 233 -16.81 13.53 6.02
CA ALA A 233 -17.16 13.07 4.69
C ALA A 233 -17.35 14.30 3.78
N ASP A 234 -16.79 14.25 2.57
CA ASP A 234 -17.02 15.29 1.55
C ASP A 234 -18.30 15.04 0.77
N ALA A 235 -18.80 13.79 0.82
CA ALA A 235 -20.05 13.37 0.22
C ALA A 235 -20.61 12.16 0.98
N GLY A 236 -21.93 12.17 1.21
CA GLY A 236 -22.65 11.02 1.77
C GLY A 236 -22.74 9.84 0.79
N PRO A 237 -23.33 8.70 1.20
CA PRO A 237 -23.49 7.51 0.37
C PRO A 237 -24.17 7.80 -0.98
N GLU A 238 -25.10 8.75 -0.99
CA GLU A 238 -25.87 9.16 -2.17
C GLU A 238 -25.12 10.15 -3.09
N GLY A 239 -23.88 10.55 -2.74
CA GLY A 239 -23.12 11.53 -3.51
C GLY A 239 -23.53 12.98 -3.25
N ASP A 240 -24.43 13.22 -2.29
CA ASP A 240 -24.81 14.56 -1.86
C ASP A 240 -23.65 15.22 -1.08
N PRO A 241 -23.33 16.49 -1.36
CA PRO A 241 -22.42 17.25 -0.51
C PRO A 241 -23.03 17.43 0.89
N LEU A 242 -22.24 17.17 1.93
CA LEU A 242 -22.62 17.40 3.33
C LEU A 242 -22.66 18.89 3.68
#